data_AF-A0A2D5PI64-F1
#
_entry.id   AF-A0A2D5PI64-F1
#
_cell.length_a   1.000
_cell.length_b   1.000
_cell.length_c   1.000
_cell.angle_alpha   90.00
_cell.angle_beta   90.00
_cell.angle_gamma   90.00
#
_symmetry.space_group_name_H-M   'P 1'
#
loop_
_entity.id
_entity.type
_entity.pdbx_description
1 polymer ?
#
loop_
_entity_poly.entity_id
_entity_poly.type
_entity_poly.pdbx_seq_one_letter_code
_entity_poly.pdbx_strand_id
1 'polypeptide(L)'
;MSNEYHILSFRPAIDAVDMPPVLEQLAQQLVRSGKLRIHADTVRNFVPYSGSDFDKTFSWRELNDPALYTRTRERIAQTIPPAHGEAGIDEVVERLRSKIPPSKQVEEKREMQIARLVVQAAHPAVMQLLLIEQVDVFVSYSHTVGDLMAMHFWEDVGQSGGLQSISGDGTAVYVSCAGNPFVSGDNKTHTTDGFPAMARLLVIAGQELGHYADILRNARGQLVGRHSATLGPLRAKPEMRQNREQDLQHVQALMQQMHRCGIYRLARFEKAKHFFAEKRKGSPIWLWYFTLTLLWRALVGLHRLRLRSHFIGQFPTRLYPSTDLGTNMSLCVADMLFNLAPDADAYRRPDPREEEAIICIEALARVPQQAVKWGHATTRAAWPKLYVMYYGQVIEANKHAIAQRTGRVYELKLQPARWGMRRIWHFLRYYRQNKRYFRNK
;
A
#
# COMPACT_ATOMS: atom_id res chain seq x y z
N MET A 1 -1.73 0.94 21.12
CA MET A 1 -1.46 -0.23 20.25
C MET A 1 -0.95 0.31 18.92
N SER A 2 0.12 -0.24 18.34
CA SER A 2 0.75 0.29 17.12
C SER A 2 0.37 -0.52 15.88
N ASN A 3 0.18 0.15 14.74
CA ASN A 3 0.00 -0.50 13.44
C ASN A 3 1.31 -1.20 13.01
N GLU A 4 1.24 -2.50 12.70
CA GLU A 4 2.43 -3.29 12.32
C GLU A 4 2.63 -3.30 10.80
N TYR A 5 3.64 -2.58 10.30
CA TYR A 5 3.85 -2.42 8.85
C TYR A 5 4.75 -3.49 8.21
N HIS A 6 5.30 -4.42 8.99
CA HIS A 6 6.31 -5.38 8.50
C HIS A 6 5.76 -6.79 8.32
N ILE A 7 4.47 -6.93 8.01
CA ILE A 7 3.78 -8.21 7.79
C ILE A 7 3.06 -8.19 6.44
N LEU A 8 3.17 -9.29 5.69
CA LEU A 8 2.47 -9.52 4.43
C LEU A 8 1.87 -10.92 4.38
N SER A 9 0.72 -11.04 3.71
CA SER A 9 0.02 -12.31 3.48
C SER A 9 0.58 -13.09 2.29
N PHE A 10 1.41 -12.45 1.48
CA PHE A 10 2.07 -13.04 0.32
C PHE A 10 3.53 -12.57 0.25
N ARG A 11 4.32 -13.28 -0.55
CA ARG A 11 5.68 -12.87 -0.85
C ARG A 11 5.65 -11.84 -1.98
N PRO A 12 6.26 -10.65 -1.81
CA PRO A 12 6.35 -9.66 -2.88
C PRO A 12 7.09 -10.21 -4.11
N ALA A 13 6.52 -9.98 -5.30
CA ALA A 13 7.18 -10.27 -6.57
C ALA A 13 7.91 -9.02 -7.09
N ILE A 14 9.24 -9.05 -7.10
CA ILE A 14 10.07 -7.94 -7.64
C ILE A 14 10.64 -8.26 -9.03
N ASP A 15 10.55 -9.52 -9.45
CA ASP A 15 11.02 -10.02 -10.72
C ASP A 15 9.81 -10.41 -11.60
N ALA A 16 9.90 -10.18 -12.91
CA ALA A 16 8.80 -10.43 -13.85
C ALA A 16 8.29 -11.88 -13.82
N VAL A 17 9.19 -12.85 -13.58
CA VAL A 17 8.86 -14.28 -13.50
C VAL A 17 7.94 -14.62 -12.32
N ASP A 18 7.96 -13.81 -11.27
CA ASP A 18 7.14 -13.99 -10.09
C ASP A 18 5.79 -13.27 -10.18
N MET A 19 5.64 -12.35 -11.14
CA MET A 19 4.46 -11.53 -11.35
C MET A 19 3.38 -12.26 -12.14
N PRO A 20 2.10 -12.17 -11.74
CA PRO A 20 0.97 -12.45 -12.62
C PRO A 20 1.11 -11.64 -13.93
N PRO A 21 0.86 -12.23 -15.12
CA PRO A 21 1.10 -11.56 -16.40
C PRO A 21 0.40 -10.20 -16.53
N VAL A 22 -0.85 -10.12 -16.06
CA VAL A 22 -1.65 -8.88 -16.06
C VAL A 22 -1.01 -7.81 -15.17
N LEU A 23 -0.50 -8.18 -14.00
CA LEU A 23 0.16 -7.23 -13.11
C LEU A 23 1.52 -6.78 -13.65
N GLU A 24 2.28 -7.68 -14.29
CA GLU A 24 3.53 -7.30 -14.96
C GLU A 24 3.26 -6.30 -16.10
N GLN A 25 2.19 -6.51 -16.88
CA GLN A 25 1.80 -5.57 -17.93
C GLN A 25 1.43 -4.20 -17.35
N LEU A 26 0.66 -4.15 -16.26
CA LEU A 26 0.33 -2.90 -15.57
C LEU A 26 1.58 -2.21 -15.01
N ALA A 27 2.54 -2.97 -14.47
CA ALA A 27 3.81 -2.42 -13.99
C ALA A 27 4.62 -1.79 -15.14
N GLN A 28 4.70 -2.47 -16.29
CA GLN A 28 5.36 -1.94 -17.49
C GLN A 28 4.64 -0.70 -18.02
N GLN A 29 3.31 -0.68 -18.03
CA GLN A 29 2.52 0.49 -18.43
C GLN A 29 2.75 1.68 -17.48
N LEU A 30 2.86 1.44 -16.17
CA LEU A 30 3.14 2.49 -15.19
C LEU A 30 4.53 3.11 -15.37
N VAL A 31 5.54 2.32 -15.73
CA VAL A 31 6.87 2.86 -16.05
C VAL A 31 6.84 3.61 -17.37
N ARG A 32 6.26 3.01 -18.42
CA ARG A 32 6.18 3.61 -19.77
C ARG A 32 5.33 4.87 -19.83
N SER A 33 4.35 5.05 -18.94
CA SER A 33 3.54 6.28 -18.89
C SER A 33 4.33 7.49 -18.39
N GLY A 34 5.52 7.28 -17.81
CA GLY A 34 6.30 8.33 -17.16
C GLY A 34 5.65 8.85 -15.87
N LYS A 35 4.64 8.16 -15.33
CA LYS A 35 3.89 8.62 -14.15
C LYS A 35 4.44 8.16 -12.81
N LEU A 36 5.40 7.24 -12.81
CA LEU A 36 6.09 6.81 -11.61
C LEU A 36 7.24 7.77 -11.26
N ARG A 37 7.13 8.44 -10.12
CA ARG A 37 8.13 9.34 -9.55
C ARG A 37 8.77 8.67 -8.35
N ILE A 38 10.09 8.61 -8.35
CA ILE A 38 10.88 7.86 -7.38
C ILE A 38 11.90 8.80 -6.79
N HIS A 39 11.92 8.87 -5.47
CA HIS A 39 12.94 9.53 -4.68
C HIS A 39 13.64 8.53 -3.75
N ALA A 40 14.97 8.57 -3.71
CA ALA A 40 15.79 7.55 -3.07
C ALA A 40 17.10 8.15 -2.59
N ASP A 41 16.99 9.07 -1.63
CA ASP A 41 18.08 9.84 -1.06
C ASP A 41 18.89 10.58 -2.15
N THR A 42 19.97 9.97 -2.64
CA THR A 42 20.88 10.58 -3.62
C THR A 42 20.40 10.47 -5.06
N VAL A 43 19.41 9.60 -5.35
CA VAL A 43 18.88 9.40 -6.71
C VAL A 43 17.39 9.72 -6.79
N ARG A 44 16.98 10.26 -7.94
CA ARG A 44 15.58 10.59 -8.28
C ARG A 44 15.33 10.48 -9.78
N ASN A 45 14.10 10.21 -10.18
CA ASN A 45 13.71 10.17 -11.60
C ASN A 45 12.74 11.30 -12.00
N PHE A 46 12.57 12.35 -11.20
CA PHE A 46 11.66 13.46 -11.52
C PHE A 46 12.20 14.81 -11.04
N VAL A 47 11.64 15.88 -11.59
CA VAL A 47 11.94 17.27 -11.24
C VAL A 47 10.67 18.07 -10.97
N PRO A 48 10.68 18.91 -9.92
CA PRO A 48 9.65 19.91 -9.72
C PRO A 48 9.81 21.07 -10.71
N TYR A 49 8.67 21.56 -11.19
CA TYR A 49 8.51 22.74 -12.01
C TYR A 49 7.31 23.52 -11.51
N SER A 50 7.59 24.53 -10.70
CA SER A 50 6.58 25.34 -10.02
C SER A 50 6.74 26.80 -10.45
N GLY A 51 5.62 27.50 -10.54
CA GLY A 51 5.51 28.94 -10.76
C GLY A 51 4.58 29.56 -9.70
N SER A 52 4.16 30.81 -9.91
CA SER A 52 3.20 31.49 -9.02
C SER A 52 1.86 30.76 -8.93
N ASP A 53 1.40 30.20 -10.05
CA ASP A 53 0.03 29.68 -10.21
C ASP A 53 -0.02 28.20 -10.60
N PHE A 54 1.11 27.49 -10.53
CA PHE A 54 1.16 26.07 -10.83
C PHE A 54 2.27 25.36 -10.07
N ASP A 55 2.03 24.09 -9.72
CA ASP A 55 3.05 23.19 -9.22
C ASP A 55 2.98 21.86 -10.01
N LYS A 56 3.92 21.65 -10.93
CA LYS A 56 3.97 20.47 -11.78
C LYS A 56 5.24 19.67 -11.53
N THR A 57 5.19 18.38 -11.78
CA THR A 57 6.38 17.51 -11.78
C THR A 57 6.49 16.73 -13.07
N PHE A 58 7.72 16.59 -13.56
CA PHE A 58 8.04 15.86 -14.78
C PHE A 58 9.06 14.77 -14.49
N SER A 59 8.76 13.54 -14.90
CA SER A 59 9.72 12.46 -14.82
C SER A 59 10.80 12.57 -15.89
N TRP A 60 11.92 11.91 -15.66
CA TRP A 60 13.00 11.79 -16.63
C TRP A 60 12.49 11.16 -17.94
N ARG A 61 11.56 10.19 -17.86
CA ARG A 61 10.94 9.58 -19.04
C ARG A 61 10.05 10.58 -19.79
N GLU A 62 9.23 11.36 -19.10
CA GLU A 62 8.41 12.40 -19.74
C GLU A 62 9.29 13.41 -20.52
N LEU A 63 10.49 13.70 -20.03
CA LEU A 63 11.43 14.64 -20.64
C LEU A 63 12.30 14.02 -21.75
N ASN A 64 12.51 12.70 -21.79
CA ASN A 64 13.50 12.07 -22.69
C ASN A 64 12.94 10.96 -23.59
N ASP A 65 11.78 10.39 -23.29
CA ASP A 65 11.15 9.36 -24.11
C ASP A 65 10.38 10.00 -25.28
N PRO A 66 10.74 9.73 -26.54
CA PRO A 66 10.05 10.27 -27.70
C PRO A 66 8.54 9.97 -27.71
N ALA A 67 8.13 8.83 -27.15
CA ALA A 67 6.73 8.44 -27.10
C ALA A 67 5.88 9.34 -26.18
N LEU A 68 6.51 10.05 -25.25
CA LEU A 68 5.84 10.95 -24.29
C LEU A 68 5.96 12.43 -24.69
N TYR A 69 6.84 12.75 -25.64
CA TYR A 69 7.29 14.10 -25.91
C TYR A 69 6.16 15.08 -26.24
N THR A 70 5.29 14.74 -27.20
CA THR A 70 4.16 15.60 -27.62
C THR A 70 3.32 16.02 -26.42
N ARG A 71 2.93 15.05 -25.59
CA ARG A 71 2.09 15.30 -24.42
C ARG A 71 2.82 16.07 -23.32
N THR A 72 4.10 15.78 -23.11
CA THR A 72 4.92 16.53 -22.15
C THR A 72 5.00 18.00 -22.55
N ARG A 73 5.23 18.29 -23.83
CA ARG A 73 5.23 19.65 -24.37
C ARG A 73 3.90 20.35 -24.15
N GLU A 74 2.78 19.69 -24.43
CA GLU A 74 1.44 20.25 -24.18
C GLU A 74 1.25 20.62 -22.69
N ARG A 75 1.68 19.77 -21.76
CA ARG A 75 1.61 20.06 -20.31
C ARG A 75 2.48 21.25 -19.91
N ILE A 76 3.63 21.45 -20.55
CA ILE A 76 4.53 22.58 -20.33
C ILE A 76 3.98 23.85 -21.00
N ALA A 77 3.41 23.75 -22.19
CA ALA A 77 2.80 24.88 -22.90
C ALA A 77 1.70 25.54 -22.06
N GLN A 78 0.92 24.74 -21.31
CA GLN A 78 -0.12 25.23 -20.40
C GLN A 78 0.40 26.11 -19.24
N THR A 79 1.70 26.08 -18.94
CA THR A 79 2.30 26.89 -17.85
C THR A 79 3.09 28.08 -18.34
N ILE A 80 3.25 28.22 -19.66
CA ILE A 80 4.05 29.28 -20.27
C ILE A 80 3.11 30.25 -21.00
N PRO A 81 3.31 31.57 -20.90
CA PRO A 81 2.54 32.52 -21.69
C PRO A 81 2.65 32.25 -23.20
N PRO A 82 1.56 32.33 -23.98
CA PRO A 82 1.57 32.02 -25.42
C PRO A 82 2.62 32.81 -26.23
N ALA A 83 3.01 34.00 -25.76
CA ALA A 83 4.02 34.85 -26.39
C ALA A 83 5.41 34.22 -26.54
N HIS A 84 5.76 33.22 -25.70
CA HIS A 84 7.06 32.56 -25.78
C HIS A 84 7.12 31.44 -26.84
N GLY A 85 5.97 30.99 -27.35
CA GLY A 85 5.86 29.98 -28.41
C GLY A 85 6.63 28.67 -28.15
N GLU A 86 6.97 27.97 -29.21
CA GLU A 86 7.70 26.68 -29.16
C GLU A 86 9.11 26.82 -28.57
N ALA A 87 9.81 27.93 -28.84
CA ALA A 87 11.15 28.18 -28.33
C ALA A 87 11.18 28.25 -26.80
N GLY A 88 10.17 28.85 -26.17
CA GLY A 88 10.04 28.87 -24.71
C GLY A 88 9.77 27.48 -24.13
N ILE A 89 9.00 26.64 -24.82
CA ILE A 89 8.77 25.26 -24.40
C ILE A 89 10.09 24.47 -24.43
N ASP A 90 10.86 24.59 -25.51
CA ASP A 90 12.17 23.94 -25.65
C ASP A 90 13.15 24.38 -24.56
N GLU A 91 13.22 25.68 -24.27
CA GLU A 91 14.05 26.21 -23.20
C GLU A 91 13.69 25.61 -21.84
N VAL A 92 12.39 25.50 -21.53
CA VAL A 92 11.93 24.87 -20.28
C VAL A 92 12.28 23.39 -20.25
N VAL A 93 12.08 22.66 -21.34
CA VAL A 93 12.45 21.23 -21.43
C VAL A 93 13.93 21.03 -21.16
N GLU A 94 14.80 21.79 -21.82
CA GLU A 94 16.26 21.70 -21.62
C GLU A 94 16.69 22.07 -20.19
N ARG A 95 16.07 23.11 -19.62
CA ARG A 95 16.28 23.49 -18.23
C ARG A 95 15.83 22.41 -17.24
N LEU A 96 14.75 21.68 -17.54
CA LEU A 96 14.28 20.57 -16.71
C LEU A 96 15.18 19.34 -16.85
N ARG A 97 15.66 19.04 -18.06
CA ARG A 97 16.62 17.95 -18.32
C ARG A 97 17.92 18.15 -17.54
N SER A 98 18.45 19.37 -17.49
CA SER A 98 19.70 19.65 -16.78
C SER A 98 19.62 19.47 -15.25
N LYS A 99 18.41 19.46 -14.67
CA LYS A 99 18.18 19.26 -13.22
C LYS A 99 18.27 17.80 -12.74
N ILE A 100 18.33 16.81 -13.64
CA ILE A 100 18.57 15.39 -13.29
C ILE A 100 19.81 14.90 -14.05
N PRO A 101 21.01 15.02 -13.47
CA PRO A 101 22.19 14.44 -14.08
C PRO A 101 22.08 12.91 -14.12
N PRO A 102 22.65 12.23 -15.13
CA PRO A 102 22.60 10.76 -15.23
C PRO A 102 23.09 10.04 -13.97
N SER A 103 24.06 10.62 -13.25
CA SER A 103 24.60 10.07 -11.99
C SER A 103 23.60 10.04 -10.82
N LYS A 104 22.52 10.81 -10.90
CA LYS A 104 21.44 10.86 -9.90
C LYS A 104 20.17 10.17 -10.38
N GLN A 105 20.21 9.45 -11.51
CA GLN A 105 19.03 8.79 -12.07
C GLN A 105 18.76 7.44 -11.38
N VAL A 106 17.49 7.11 -11.23
CA VAL A 106 17.07 5.77 -10.78
C VAL A 106 17.29 4.78 -11.92
N GLU A 107 18.00 3.68 -11.64
CA GLU A 107 18.19 2.59 -12.61
C GLU A 107 16.85 2.00 -13.08
N GLU A 108 16.72 1.69 -14.37
CA GLU A 108 15.49 1.11 -14.94
C GLU A 108 15.05 -0.17 -14.23
N LYS A 109 16.01 -1.00 -13.81
CA LYS A 109 15.73 -2.21 -13.04
C LYS A 109 15.04 -1.87 -11.71
N ARG A 110 15.49 -0.84 -11.01
CA ARG A 110 14.89 -0.38 -9.74
C ARG A 110 13.52 0.20 -9.97
N GLU A 111 13.36 1.02 -11.01
CA GLU A 111 12.08 1.58 -11.43
C GLU A 111 11.05 0.47 -11.68
N MET A 112 11.41 -0.56 -12.45
CA MET A 112 10.54 -1.73 -12.68
C MET A 112 10.24 -2.53 -11.40
N GLN A 113 11.21 -2.71 -10.52
CA GLN A 113 11.00 -3.39 -9.23
C GLN A 113 9.99 -2.63 -8.36
N ILE A 114 10.06 -1.30 -8.32
CA ILE A 114 9.13 -0.45 -7.57
C ILE A 114 7.74 -0.48 -8.20
N ALA A 115 7.65 -0.35 -9.53
CA ALA A 115 6.38 -0.44 -10.24
C ALA A 115 5.66 -1.76 -9.95
N ARG A 116 6.39 -2.88 -9.95
CA ARG A 116 5.85 -4.21 -9.59
C ARG A 116 5.28 -4.22 -8.18
N LEU A 117 5.98 -3.64 -7.20
CA LEU A 117 5.48 -3.57 -5.83
C LEU A 117 4.19 -2.74 -5.74
N VAL A 118 4.16 -1.55 -6.35
CA VAL A 118 2.98 -0.68 -6.34
C VAL A 118 1.74 -1.38 -6.93
N VAL A 119 1.86 -2.02 -8.09
CA VAL A 119 0.70 -2.68 -8.73
C VAL A 119 0.19 -3.90 -7.97
N GLN A 120 0.99 -4.50 -7.10
CA GLN A 120 0.58 -5.63 -6.24
C GLN A 120 -0.20 -5.17 -5.00
N ALA A 121 -0.17 -3.88 -4.68
CA ALA A 121 -0.76 -3.36 -3.44
C ALA A 121 -2.28 -3.16 -3.52
N ALA A 122 -2.87 -3.17 -4.73
CA ALA A 122 -4.29 -2.91 -4.94
C ALA A 122 -4.91 -3.80 -6.02
N HIS A 123 -6.23 -3.72 -6.15
CA HIS A 123 -6.96 -4.42 -7.21
C HIS A 123 -6.53 -3.86 -8.60
N PRO A 124 -6.36 -4.71 -9.64
CA PRO A 124 -5.86 -4.25 -10.95
C PRO A 124 -6.70 -3.14 -11.61
N ALA A 125 -8.00 -3.10 -11.35
CA ALA A 125 -8.89 -2.02 -11.81
C ALA A 125 -8.42 -0.64 -11.31
N VAL A 126 -7.96 -0.55 -10.06
CA VAL A 126 -7.47 0.71 -9.50
C VAL A 126 -6.25 1.20 -10.29
N MET A 127 -5.31 0.30 -10.57
CA MET A 127 -4.12 0.63 -11.36
C MET A 127 -4.46 1.00 -12.80
N GLN A 128 -5.40 0.30 -13.44
CA GLN A 128 -5.80 0.61 -14.80
C GLN A 128 -6.48 1.98 -14.89
N LEU A 129 -7.37 2.31 -13.94
CA LEU A 129 -8.02 3.61 -13.90
C LEU A 129 -7.00 4.73 -13.64
N LEU A 130 -6.05 4.50 -12.72
CA LEU A 130 -4.93 5.42 -12.44
C LEU A 130 -4.15 5.74 -13.72
N LEU A 131 -3.84 4.72 -14.53
CA LEU A 131 -3.15 4.87 -15.81
C LEU A 131 -4.00 5.62 -16.85
N ILE A 132 -5.32 5.38 -16.91
CA ILE A 132 -6.22 6.10 -17.81
C ILE A 132 -6.31 7.59 -17.43
N GLU A 133 -6.39 7.88 -16.14
CA GLU A 133 -6.48 9.23 -15.60
C GLU A 133 -5.13 9.92 -15.48
N GLN A 134 -4.05 9.17 -15.73
CA GLN A 134 -2.69 9.70 -15.84
C GLN A 134 -2.20 10.36 -14.55
N VAL A 135 -2.61 9.77 -13.44
CA VAL A 135 -2.31 10.15 -12.07
C VAL A 135 -0.84 9.94 -11.77
N ASP A 136 -0.28 10.88 -11.02
CA ASP A 136 1.12 10.87 -10.64
C ASP A 136 1.31 9.98 -9.39
N VAL A 137 2.23 9.01 -9.46
CA VAL A 137 2.55 8.10 -8.35
C VAL A 137 3.94 8.41 -7.83
N PHE A 138 4.02 8.99 -6.65
CA PHE A 138 5.26 9.28 -5.96
C PHE A 138 5.61 8.15 -5.00
N VAL A 139 6.83 7.66 -5.07
CA VAL A 139 7.37 6.64 -4.17
C VAL A 139 8.68 7.17 -3.61
N SER A 140 8.84 7.20 -2.28
CA SER A 140 10.17 7.24 -1.69
C SER A 140 10.48 6.09 -0.78
N TYR A 141 11.74 5.74 -0.86
CA TYR A 141 12.41 4.87 0.07
C TYR A 141 13.62 5.57 0.71
N SER A 142 13.61 6.91 0.68
CA SER A 142 14.53 7.75 1.43
C SER A 142 14.30 7.62 2.94
N HIS A 143 15.33 7.91 3.71
CA HIS A 143 15.22 8.00 5.18
C HIS A 143 14.71 9.38 5.63
N THR A 144 14.74 10.38 4.75
CA THR A 144 14.14 11.70 4.93
C THR A 144 12.81 11.77 4.18
N VAL A 145 11.70 11.95 4.90
CA VAL A 145 10.34 12.05 4.32
C VAL A 145 10.12 13.41 3.65
N GLY A 146 10.90 14.43 4.03
CA GLY A 146 10.72 15.83 3.62
C GLY A 146 10.85 16.12 2.12
N ASP A 147 11.42 15.22 1.34
CA ASP A 147 11.71 15.47 -0.09
C ASP A 147 10.60 15.01 -1.05
N LEU A 148 9.61 14.24 -0.58
CA LEU A 148 8.50 13.74 -1.42
C LEU A 148 7.40 14.77 -1.65
N MET A 149 7.26 15.70 -0.72
CA MET A 149 6.17 16.65 -0.69
C MET A 149 6.81 18.01 -0.86
N ALA A 150 6.43 18.72 -1.94
CA ALA A 150 6.72 20.14 -2.01
C ALA A 150 6.22 20.76 -0.69
N MET A 151 7.13 21.33 0.10
CA MET A 151 6.80 21.93 1.40
C MET A 151 5.65 22.96 1.29
N HIS A 152 5.43 23.55 0.11
CA HIS A 152 4.30 24.43 -0.18
C HIS A 152 2.91 23.76 -0.01
N PHE A 153 2.75 22.47 -0.35
CA PHE A 153 1.47 21.79 -0.13
C PHE A 153 1.19 21.48 1.36
N TRP A 154 2.23 21.44 2.21
CA TRP A 154 2.08 21.19 3.64
C TRP A 154 1.65 22.44 4.40
N GLU A 155 2.24 23.58 4.10
CA GLU A 155 1.96 24.84 4.80
C GLU A 155 0.58 25.40 4.46
N ASP A 156 0.15 25.34 3.19
CA ASP A 156 -1.13 25.95 2.77
C ASP A 156 -2.34 25.04 2.99
N VAL A 157 -2.18 23.71 2.90
CA VAL A 157 -3.34 22.80 2.94
C VAL A 157 -3.64 22.30 4.36
N GLY A 158 -2.69 22.35 5.31
CA GLY A 158 -2.93 22.05 6.73
C GLY A 158 -3.57 20.69 7.06
N GLN A 159 -3.82 19.84 6.06
CA GLN A 159 -4.59 18.60 6.15
C GLN A 159 -3.72 17.44 5.68
N SER A 160 -2.90 16.94 6.61
CA SER A 160 -2.14 15.71 6.45
C SER A 160 -3.04 14.50 6.67
N GLY A 161 -3.79 14.10 5.65
CA GLY A 161 -4.49 12.82 5.71
C GLY A 161 -5.34 12.54 4.50
N GLY A 162 -4.80 11.82 3.51
CA GLY A 162 -5.55 11.13 2.43
C GLY A 162 -6.50 11.96 1.55
N LEU A 163 -6.76 13.21 1.90
CA LEU A 163 -7.69 14.19 1.32
C LEU A 163 -7.03 14.97 0.17
N GLN A 164 -5.72 14.82 0.00
CA GLN A 164 -4.88 15.44 -1.03
C GLN A 164 -5.24 15.02 -2.46
N SER A 165 -6.16 14.07 -2.64
CA SER A 165 -6.55 13.54 -3.95
C SER A 165 -7.68 14.32 -4.66
N ILE A 166 -8.23 15.36 -4.04
CA ILE A 166 -9.38 16.15 -4.57
C ILE A 166 -9.03 17.64 -4.78
N SER A 167 -7.85 18.12 -4.38
CA SER A 167 -7.44 19.51 -4.65
C SER A 167 -7.26 19.75 -6.16
N GLY A 168 -7.60 20.95 -6.62
CA GLY A 168 -7.79 21.32 -8.03
C GLY A 168 -6.60 21.11 -8.98
N ASP A 169 -5.40 20.86 -8.47
CA ASP A 169 -4.18 20.63 -9.26
C ASP A 169 -4.00 19.19 -9.77
N GLY A 170 -4.94 18.30 -9.47
CA GLY A 170 -4.98 16.93 -9.95
C GLY A 170 -4.70 15.90 -8.86
N THR A 171 -5.15 14.67 -9.09
CA THR A 171 -4.98 13.57 -8.13
C THR A 171 -3.57 12.98 -8.22
N ALA A 172 -2.90 12.81 -7.08
CA ALA A 172 -1.62 12.12 -6.94
C ALA A 172 -1.67 11.07 -5.82
N VAL A 173 -0.77 10.10 -5.87
CA VAL A 173 -0.60 9.01 -4.89
C VAL A 173 0.80 9.08 -4.31
N TYR A 174 0.94 9.11 -2.98
CA TYR A 174 2.22 9.26 -2.29
C TYR A 174 2.55 8.07 -1.39
N VAL A 175 3.61 7.33 -1.71
CA VAL A 175 4.02 6.13 -0.97
C VAL A 175 5.40 6.34 -0.38
N SER A 176 5.50 6.46 0.94
CA SER A 176 6.80 6.47 1.63
C SER A 176 7.02 5.14 2.36
N CYS A 177 8.20 4.53 2.20
CA CYS A 177 8.55 3.30 2.91
C CYS A 177 9.73 3.42 3.89
N ALA A 178 10.26 4.64 4.07
CA ALA A 178 11.23 5.00 5.12
C ALA A 178 12.36 3.97 5.32
N GLY A 179 13.05 3.69 4.22
CA GLY A 179 14.19 2.78 4.13
C GLY A 179 14.21 2.00 2.81
N ASN A 180 15.37 1.47 2.46
CA ASN A 180 15.60 0.88 1.14
C ASN A 180 15.07 -0.56 1.07
N PRO A 181 14.04 -0.87 0.24
CA PRO A 181 13.40 -2.17 0.19
C PRO A 181 14.28 -3.27 -0.42
N PHE A 182 15.39 -2.91 -1.07
CA PHE A 182 16.18 -3.83 -1.88
C PHE A 182 17.52 -4.26 -1.27
N VAL A 183 17.80 -3.81 -0.05
CA VAL A 183 19.03 -4.17 0.67
C VAL A 183 18.83 -5.48 1.44
N SER A 184 19.84 -6.35 1.45
CA SER A 184 19.82 -7.62 2.18
C SER A 184 21.14 -7.86 2.90
N GLY A 185 21.11 -8.66 3.97
CA GLY A 185 22.32 -9.09 4.68
C GLY A 185 23.02 -7.97 5.46
N ASP A 186 24.35 -8.02 5.47
CA ASP A 186 25.23 -7.12 6.23
C ASP A 186 25.34 -5.72 5.62
N ASN A 187 24.76 -5.51 4.44
CA ASN A 187 24.72 -4.21 3.75
C ASN A 187 23.60 -3.30 4.26
N LYS A 188 22.81 -3.74 5.26
CA LYS A 188 21.75 -2.91 5.84
C LYS A 188 22.37 -1.83 6.73
N THR A 189 22.09 -0.58 6.40
CA THR A 189 22.48 0.56 7.24
C THR A 189 21.45 0.78 8.35
N HIS A 190 20.17 0.53 8.07
CA HIS A 190 19.07 0.71 9.01
C HIS A 190 18.27 -0.58 9.24
N THR A 191 17.72 -0.73 10.44
CA THR A 191 16.83 -1.86 10.80
C THR A 191 15.55 -1.89 9.97
N THR A 192 15.16 -0.74 9.39
CA THR A 192 14.02 -0.59 8.50
C THR A 192 14.29 -1.06 7.06
N ASP A 193 15.54 -1.32 6.68
CA ASP A 193 15.89 -1.72 5.31
C ASP A 193 15.55 -3.17 4.99
N GLY A 194 15.39 -3.45 3.69
CA GLY A 194 15.08 -4.76 3.14
C GLY A 194 13.59 -5.10 3.26
N PHE A 195 13.28 -6.31 3.73
CA PHE A 195 11.89 -6.76 3.86
C PHE A 195 10.96 -5.80 4.63
N PRO A 196 11.35 -5.21 5.78
CA PRO A 196 10.52 -4.23 6.48
C PRO A 196 10.11 -3.04 5.61
N ALA A 197 11.04 -2.41 4.90
CA ALA A 197 10.74 -1.33 3.95
C ALA A 197 9.88 -1.82 2.78
N MET A 198 10.16 -3.00 2.22
CA MET A 198 9.35 -3.57 1.14
C MET A 198 7.90 -3.84 1.57
N ALA A 199 7.72 -4.37 2.77
CA ALA A 199 6.40 -4.58 3.36
C ALA A 199 5.72 -3.23 3.61
N ARG A 200 6.42 -2.25 4.19
CA ARG A 200 5.87 -0.92 4.43
C ARG A 200 5.43 -0.24 3.12
N LEU A 201 6.20 -0.35 2.05
CA LEU A 201 5.84 0.14 0.71
C LEU A 201 4.51 -0.45 0.25
N LEU A 202 4.38 -1.77 0.26
CA LEU A 202 3.14 -2.45 -0.17
C LEU A 202 1.94 -2.08 0.70
N VAL A 203 2.15 -2.01 2.02
CA VAL A 203 1.10 -1.70 2.99
C VAL A 203 0.60 -0.27 2.82
N ILE A 204 1.52 0.71 2.74
CA ILE A 204 1.16 2.12 2.52
C ILE A 204 0.58 2.31 1.12
N ALA A 205 1.18 1.75 0.08
CA ALA A 205 0.62 1.79 -1.27
C ALA A 205 -0.82 1.24 -1.30
N GLY A 206 -1.12 0.18 -0.54
CA GLY A 206 -2.47 -0.36 -0.42
C GLY A 206 -3.45 0.67 0.13
N GLN A 207 -3.06 1.41 1.18
CA GLN A 207 -3.89 2.48 1.76
C GLN A 207 -4.09 3.64 0.78
N GLU A 208 -3.01 4.15 0.17
CA GLU A 208 -3.06 5.32 -0.70
C GLU A 208 -3.81 5.06 -2.01
N LEU A 209 -3.65 3.85 -2.56
CA LEU A 209 -4.47 3.40 -3.69
C LEU A 209 -5.93 3.14 -3.26
N GLY A 210 -6.16 2.82 -1.98
CA GLY A 210 -7.50 2.78 -1.38
C GLY A 210 -8.17 4.15 -1.37
N HIS A 211 -7.44 5.20 -0.97
CA HIS A 211 -7.91 6.59 -1.04
C HIS A 211 -8.23 7.03 -2.47
N TYR A 212 -7.38 6.67 -3.43
CA TYR A 212 -7.64 6.94 -4.86
C TYR A 212 -8.88 6.19 -5.38
N ALA A 213 -9.04 4.92 -5.01
CA ALA A 213 -10.18 4.10 -5.42
C ALA A 213 -11.50 4.62 -4.85
N ASP A 214 -11.50 5.20 -3.65
CA ASP A 214 -12.67 5.79 -2.98
C ASP A 214 -13.22 7.04 -3.70
N ILE A 215 -12.49 7.62 -4.66
CA ILE A 215 -12.98 8.76 -5.44
C ILE A 215 -14.16 8.37 -6.33
N LEU A 216 -15.27 9.10 -6.19
CA LEU A 216 -16.46 8.99 -7.01
C LEU A 216 -16.34 9.87 -8.26
N ARG A 217 -16.68 9.29 -9.42
CA ARG A 217 -16.57 9.92 -10.73
C ARG A 217 -17.93 9.97 -11.43
N ASN A 218 -18.21 11.06 -12.14
CA ASN A 218 -19.38 11.12 -13.02
C ASN A 218 -19.11 10.43 -14.37
N ALA A 219 -20.10 10.40 -15.28
CA ALA A 219 -19.96 9.78 -16.60
C ALA A 219 -18.90 10.45 -17.50
N ARG A 220 -18.56 11.72 -17.24
CA ARG A 220 -17.46 12.45 -17.89
C ARG A 220 -16.12 12.23 -17.19
N GLY A 221 -16.12 11.37 -16.16
CA GLY A 221 -15.05 11.05 -15.23
C GLY A 221 -14.46 12.26 -14.49
N GLN A 222 -15.28 13.28 -14.24
CA GLN A 222 -14.94 14.35 -13.32
C GLN A 222 -15.15 13.86 -11.88
N LEU A 223 -14.30 14.31 -10.96
CA LEU A 223 -14.45 14.01 -9.54
C LEU A 223 -15.73 14.67 -9.00
N VAL A 224 -16.61 13.86 -8.42
CA VAL A 224 -17.88 14.30 -7.82
C VAL A 224 -18.04 13.85 -6.37
N GLY A 225 -17.04 13.15 -5.82
CA GLY A 225 -16.89 12.99 -4.39
C GLY A 225 -16.17 11.74 -3.98
N ARG A 226 -16.62 11.13 -2.88
CA ARG A 226 -16.10 9.87 -2.37
C ARG A 226 -17.20 8.85 -2.19
N HIS A 227 -16.86 7.57 -2.18
CA HIS A 227 -17.78 6.52 -1.79
C HIS A 227 -18.05 6.58 -0.29
N SER A 228 -17.04 6.93 0.51
CA SER A 228 -17.09 7.05 1.97
C SER A 228 -17.75 8.33 2.50
N ALA A 229 -17.66 9.45 1.79
CA ALA A 229 -18.05 10.79 2.29
C ALA A 229 -18.60 11.72 1.19
N THR A 230 -19.25 12.82 1.61
CA THR A 230 -19.81 13.87 0.73
C THR A 230 -18.79 14.99 0.42
N LEU A 231 -18.88 15.62 -0.77
CA LEU A 231 -18.03 16.79 -1.15
C LEU A 231 -18.44 18.14 -0.55
N GLY A 232 -19.70 18.27 -0.08
CA GLY A 232 -20.20 19.49 0.56
C GLY A 232 -19.56 19.68 1.94
N PRO A 233 -20.29 20.11 3.00
CA PRO A 233 -19.75 19.96 4.35
C PRO A 233 -19.31 18.51 4.53
N LEU A 234 -18.06 18.30 4.94
CA LEU A 234 -17.44 16.98 4.93
C LEU A 234 -18.16 16.09 5.94
N ARG A 235 -18.90 15.09 5.44
CA ARG A 235 -19.69 14.18 6.28
C ARG A 235 -19.54 12.75 5.79
N ALA A 236 -19.41 11.82 6.73
CA ALA A 236 -19.47 10.40 6.45
C ALA A 236 -20.84 10.06 5.83
N LYS A 237 -20.85 9.22 4.79
CA LYS A 237 -22.12 8.65 4.33
C LYS A 237 -22.69 7.73 5.42
N PRO A 238 -24.00 7.76 5.68
CA PRO A 238 -24.60 6.95 6.76
C PRO A 238 -24.27 5.46 6.67
N GLU A 239 -24.30 4.90 5.46
CA GLU A 239 -23.94 3.50 5.20
C GLU A 239 -22.49 3.19 5.58
N MET A 240 -21.54 4.08 5.24
CA MET A 240 -20.13 3.92 5.55
C MET A 240 -19.89 3.88 7.06
N ARG A 241 -20.48 4.85 7.77
CA ARG A 241 -20.40 4.92 9.23
C ARG A 241 -20.98 3.68 9.89
N GLN A 242 -22.19 3.27 9.47
CA GLN A 242 -22.86 2.08 10.01
C GLN A 242 -22.04 0.80 9.77
N ASN A 243 -21.50 0.63 8.56
CA ASN A 243 -20.67 -0.53 8.23
C ASN A 243 -19.39 -0.58 9.09
N ARG A 244 -18.74 0.56 9.31
CA ARG A 244 -17.56 0.69 10.18
C ARG A 244 -17.88 0.34 11.63
N GLU A 245 -18.98 0.87 12.18
CA GLU A 245 -19.42 0.59 13.55
C GLU A 245 -19.74 -0.90 13.76
N GLN A 246 -20.39 -1.54 12.77
CA GLN A 246 -20.68 -2.98 12.80
C GLN A 246 -19.40 -3.83 12.76
N ASP A 247 -18.45 -3.49 11.89
CA ASP A 247 -17.17 -4.20 11.84
C ASP A 247 -16.37 -4.00 13.13
N LEU A 248 -16.44 -2.83 13.77
CA LEU A 248 -15.79 -2.57 15.05
C LEU A 248 -16.34 -3.50 16.15
N GLN A 249 -17.66 -3.60 16.26
CA GLN A 249 -18.33 -4.50 17.20
C GLN A 249 -17.98 -5.97 16.91
N HIS A 250 -17.94 -6.36 15.63
CA HIS A 250 -17.60 -7.72 15.21
C HIS A 250 -16.15 -8.08 15.58
N VAL A 251 -15.18 -7.19 15.33
CA VAL A 251 -13.78 -7.44 15.70
C VAL A 251 -13.62 -7.51 17.23
N GLN A 252 -14.34 -6.69 18.00
CA GLN A 252 -14.37 -6.80 19.46
C GLN A 252 -14.89 -8.18 19.92
N ALA A 253 -15.93 -8.71 19.27
CA ALA A 253 -16.43 -10.06 19.54
C ALA A 253 -15.41 -11.15 19.15
N LEU A 254 -14.71 -11.01 18.02
CA LEU A 254 -13.61 -11.90 17.62
C LEU A 254 -12.48 -11.89 18.65
N MET A 255 -12.14 -10.72 19.19
CA MET A 255 -11.13 -10.58 20.25
C MET A 255 -11.49 -11.41 21.49
N GLN A 256 -12.75 -11.33 21.94
CA GLN A 256 -13.25 -12.13 23.05
C GLN A 256 -13.25 -13.63 22.73
N GLN A 257 -13.63 -14.01 21.50
CA GLN A 257 -13.59 -15.41 21.06
C GLN A 257 -12.15 -15.95 21.09
N MET A 258 -11.17 -15.16 20.62
CA MET A 258 -9.76 -15.55 20.62
C MET A 258 -9.18 -15.68 22.02
N HIS A 259 -9.64 -14.86 22.97
CA HIS A 259 -9.32 -15.02 24.38
C HIS A 259 -9.83 -16.36 24.92
N ARG A 260 -11.08 -16.73 24.64
CA ARG A 260 -11.67 -18.01 25.04
C ARG A 260 -10.98 -19.22 24.41
N CYS A 261 -10.57 -19.11 23.14
CA CYS A 261 -9.87 -20.18 22.41
C CYS A 261 -8.38 -20.32 22.81
N GLY A 262 -7.88 -19.50 23.75
CA GLY A 262 -6.51 -19.60 24.25
C GLY A 262 -5.44 -19.00 23.33
N ILE A 263 -5.81 -18.22 22.30
CA ILE A 263 -4.84 -17.61 21.37
C ILE A 263 -3.88 -16.67 22.10
N TYR A 264 -4.37 -15.84 23.00
CA TYR A 264 -3.50 -14.94 23.78
C TYR A 264 -2.56 -15.68 24.74
N ARG A 265 -3.00 -16.84 25.25
CA ARG A 265 -2.12 -17.72 26.05
C ARG A 265 -1.04 -18.33 25.16
N LEU A 266 -1.40 -18.78 23.95
CA LEU A 266 -0.45 -19.28 22.96
C LEU A 266 0.58 -18.21 22.60
N ALA A 267 0.15 -16.97 22.30
CA ALA A 267 1.03 -15.84 22.02
C ALA A 267 2.03 -15.57 23.16
N ARG A 268 1.58 -15.69 24.42
CA ARG A 268 2.46 -15.54 25.58
C ARG A 268 3.52 -16.65 25.65
N PHE A 269 3.14 -17.89 25.39
CA PHE A 269 4.08 -19.02 25.38
C PHE A 269 5.08 -18.93 24.24
N GLU A 270 4.64 -18.49 23.06
CA GLU A 270 5.48 -18.20 21.90
C GLU A 270 6.53 -17.14 22.25
N LYS A 271 6.13 -16.00 22.82
CA LYS A 271 7.07 -14.94 23.28
C LYS A 271 8.09 -15.46 24.30
N ALA A 272 7.63 -16.22 25.30
CA ALA A 272 8.52 -16.80 26.31
C ALA A 272 9.51 -17.81 25.71
N LYS A 273 9.04 -18.66 24.78
CA LYS A 273 9.86 -19.61 24.02
C LYS A 273 10.97 -18.87 23.25
N HIS A 274 10.64 -17.77 22.56
CA HIS A 274 11.61 -16.95 21.84
C HIS A 274 12.63 -16.30 22.79
N PHE A 275 12.17 -15.66 23.86
CA PHE A 275 13.04 -15.05 24.87
C PHE A 275 14.07 -16.04 25.44
N PHE A 276 13.62 -17.24 25.83
CA PHE A 276 14.53 -18.26 26.34
C PHE A 276 15.38 -18.94 25.27
N ALA A 277 14.95 -18.96 24.00
CA ALA A 277 15.77 -19.46 22.90
C ALA A 277 16.98 -18.55 22.66
N GLU A 278 16.82 -17.23 22.79
CA GLU A 278 17.93 -16.28 22.62
C GLU A 278 18.94 -16.36 23.76
N LYS A 279 18.46 -16.51 25.01
CA LYS A 279 19.32 -16.48 26.20
C LYS A 279 19.90 -17.84 26.59
N ARG A 280 19.11 -18.92 26.44
CA ARG A 280 19.42 -20.26 26.98
C ARG A 280 18.67 -21.39 26.27
N LYS A 281 18.84 -21.47 24.95
CA LYS A 281 18.24 -22.53 24.13
C LYS A 281 18.59 -23.92 24.67
N GLY A 282 17.62 -24.82 24.74
CA GLY A 282 17.81 -26.19 25.25
C GLY A 282 17.72 -26.34 26.77
N SER A 283 17.61 -25.25 27.52
CA SER A 283 17.37 -25.33 28.97
C SER A 283 16.01 -25.97 29.31
N PRO A 284 15.83 -26.55 30.52
CA PRO A 284 14.54 -27.10 30.95
C PRO A 284 13.39 -26.10 30.86
N ILE A 285 13.65 -24.82 31.16
CA ILE A 285 12.66 -23.76 31.06
C ILE A 285 12.30 -23.46 29.60
N TRP A 286 13.27 -23.47 28.68
CA TRP A 286 12.98 -23.35 27.25
C TRP A 286 12.15 -24.55 26.75
N LEU A 287 12.52 -25.78 27.12
CA LEU A 287 11.77 -26.99 26.78
C LEU A 287 10.33 -26.94 27.30
N TRP A 288 10.12 -26.43 28.52
CA TRP A 288 8.80 -26.23 29.09
C TRP A 288 7.93 -25.28 28.26
N TYR A 289 8.44 -24.11 27.86
CA TYR A 289 7.66 -23.20 27.01
C TYR A 289 7.48 -23.72 25.58
N PHE A 290 8.43 -24.50 25.08
CA PHE A 290 8.31 -25.19 23.81
C PHE A 290 7.17 -26.22 23.82
N THR A 291 7.10 -27.08 24.85
CA THR A 291 6.02 -28.08 24.99
C THR A 291 4.66 -27.42 25.20
N LEU A 292 4.58 -26.37 26.03
CA LEU A 292 3.35 -25.59 26.20
C LEU A 292 2.87 -24.96 24.89
N THR A 293 3.79 -24.43 24.07
CA THR A 293 3.47 -23.88 22.75
C THR A 293 2.88 -24.96 21.83
N LEU A 294 3.49 -26.15 21.77
CA LEU A 294 2.98 -27.26 20.95
C LEU A 294 1.58 -27.72 21.40
N LEU A 295 1.39 -27.87 22.71
CA LEU A 295 0.14 -28.34 23.30
C LEU A 295 -0.99 -27.33 23.03
N TRP A 296 -0.75 -26.03 23.25
CA TRP A 296 -1.75 -24.99 22.95
C TRP A 296 -2.00 -24.82 21.46
N ARG A 297 -0.99 -24.99 20.61
CA ARG A 297 -1.18 -24.99 19.16
C ARG A 297 -2.07 -26.15 18.70
N ALA A 298 -1.92 -27.33 19.32
CA ALA A 298 -2.82 -28.46 19.08
C ALA A 298 -4.25 -28.16 19.54
N LEU A 299 -4.44 -27.56 20.72
CA LEU A 299 -5.77 -27.16 21.20
C LEU A 299 -6.42 -26.10 20.29
N VAL A 300 -5.68 -25.11 19.84
CA VAL A 300 -6.15 -24.12 18.85
C VAL A 300 -6.51 -24.80 17.53
N GLY A 301 -5.71 -25.77 17.09
CA GLY A 301 -6.02 -26.60 15.92
C GLY A 301 -7.32 -27.38 16.08
N LEU A 302 -7.54 -28.01 17.24
CA LEU A 302 -8.79 -28.69 17.56
C LEU A 302 -9.97 -27.70 17.64
N HIS A 303 -9.76 -26.50 18.18
CA HIS A 303 -10.76 -25.44 18.15
C HIS A 303 -11.09 -25.01 16.72
N ARG A 304 -10.10 -24.89 15.83
CA ARG A 304 -10.33 -24.60 14.40
C ARG A 304 -11.18 -25.66 13.71
N LEU A 305 -11.07 -26.92 14.13
CA LEU A 305 -11.85 -28.04 13.60
C LEU A 305 -13.26 -28.15 14.23
N ARG A 306 -13.38 -27.91 15.55
CA ARG A 306 -14.62 -28.09 16.32
C ARG A 306 -15.52 -26.86 16.35
N LEU A 307 -14.93 -25.68 16.45
CA LEU A 307 -15.66 -24.41 16.39
C LEU A 307 -15.66 -23.96 14.94
N ARG A 308 -16.86 -23.72 14.38
CA ARG A 308 -17.05 -23.01 13.11
C ARG A 308 -16.63 -21.53 13.20
N SER A 309 -15.55 -21.19 13.91
CA SER A 309 -15.00 -19.83 13.91
C SER A 309 -14.42 -19.57 12.53
N HIS A 310 -15.24 -18.93 11.70
CA HIS A 310 -14.89 -18.63 10.31
C HIS A 310 -13.57 -17.86 10.25
N PHE A 311 -13.34 -16.91 11.16
CA PHE A 311 -12.11 -16.12 11.22
C PHE A 311 -10.84 -16.98 11.43
N ILE A 312 -10.82 -17.87 12.44
CA ILE A 312 -9.66 -18.75 12.70
C ILE A 312 -9.41 -19.68 11.50
N GLY A 313 -10.49 -20.14 10.87
CA GLY A 313 -10.45 -20.94 9.66
C GLY A 313 -9.81 -20.23 8.45
N GLN A 314 -10.07 -18.92 8.30
CA GLN A 314 -9.59 -18.10 7.18
C GLN A 314 -8.20 -17.49 7.41
N PHE A 315 -7.67 -17.54 8.63
CA PHE A 315 -6.33 -16.99 8.94
C PHE A 315 -5.25 -17.69 8.10
N PRO A 316 -4.30 -16.95 7.49
CA PRO A 316 -3.35 -17.54 6.57
C PRO A 316 -2.46 -18.54 7.31
N THR A 317 -2.21 -19.68 6.68
CA THR A 317 -1.27 -20.68 7.20
C THR A 317 0.18 -20.21 7.10
N ARG A 318 0.44 -19.18 6.30
CA ARG A 318 1.75 -18.59 6.09
C ARG A 318 1.65 -17.07 5.97
N LEU A 319 2.43 -16.38 6.78
CA LEU A 319 2.68 -14.94 6.68
C LEU A 319 4.18 -14.71 6.42
N TYR A 320 4.50 -13.49 6.01
CA TYR A 320 5.86 -13.04 5.78
C TYR A 320 6.15 -11.82 6.66
N PRO A 321 7.12 -11.89 7.59
CA PRO A 321 7.91 -13.07 7.94
C PRO A 321 7.07 -14.20 8.55
N SER A 322 7.60 -15.43 8.46
CA SER A 322 6.97 -16.60 9.06
C SER A 322 7.13 -16.55 10.57
N THR A 323 6.14 -15.98 11.23
CA THR A 323 6.07 -15.85 12.68
C THR A 323 5.09 -16.84 13.30
N ASP A 324 5.13 -16.88 14.61
CA ASP A 324 4.33 -17.73 15.47
C ASP A 324 2.81 -17.39 15.40
N LEU A 325 1.95 -18.42 15.41
CA LEU A 325 0.52 -18.31 15.09
C LEU A 325 -0.23 -17.42 16.07
N GLY A 326 -0.06 -17.67 17.37
CA GLY A 326 -0.80 -16.94 18.41
C GLY A 326 -0.44 -15.45 18.39
N THR A 327 0.85 -15.16 18.26
CA THR A 327 1.40 -13.81 18.14
C THR A 327 0.80 -13.10 16.93
N ASN A 328 0.83 -13.71 15.75
CA ASN A 328 0.29 -13.13 14.53
C ASN A 328 -1.21 -12.85 14.59
N MET A 329 -2.00 -13.80 15.10
CA MET A 329 -3.44 -13.58 15.22
C MET A 329 -3.73 -12.46 16.22
N SER A 330 -3.01 -12.41 17.35
CA SER A 330 -3.19 -11.33 18.33
C SER A 330 -2.83 -9.95 17.76
N LEU A 331 -1.77 -9.88 16.95
CA LEU A 331 -1.39 -8.66 16.22
C LEU A 331 -2.45 -8.31 15.18
N CYS A 332 -2.96 -9.28 14.43
CA CYS A 332 -3.97 -9.05 13.41
C CYS A 332 -5.24 -8.42 14.00
N VAL A 333 -5.78 -8.97 15.09
CA VAL A 333 -7.00 -8.40 15.70
C VAL A 333 -6.75 -7.00 16.28
N ALA A 334 -5.61 -6.78 16.94
CA ALA A 334 -5.25 -5.46 17.45
C ALA A 334 -5.13 -4.44 16.31
N ASP A 335 -4.52 -4.85 15.20
CA ASP A 335 -4.36 -4.03 14.00
C ASP A 335 -5.70 -3.75 13.31
N MET A 336 -6.58 -4.75 13.19
CA MET A 336 -7.94 -4.60 12.67
C MET A 336 -8.78 -3.62 13.52
N LEU A 337 -8.64 -3.63 14.85
CA LEU A 337 -9.32 -2.65 15.71
C LEU A 337 -8.78 -1.24 15.50
N PHE A 338 -7.45 -1.09 15.53
CA PHE A 338 -6.78 0.19 15.36
C PHE A 338 -7.17 0.87 14.04
N ASN A 339 -7.26 0.10 12.95
CA ASN A 339 -7.50 0.65 11.62
C ASN A 339 -8.98 0.97 11.33
N LEU A 340 -9.95 0.47 12.13
CA LEU A 340 -11.37 0.85 12.09
C LEU A 340 -11.69 2.13 12.86
N ALA A 341 -10.84 2.50 13.81
CA ALA A 341 -10.96 3.70 14.63
C ALA A 341 -9.57 4.35 14.77
N PRO A 342 -8.98 4.85 13.67
CA PRO A 342 -7.72 5.55 13.73
C PRO A 342 -7.79 6.74 14.68
N ASP A 343 -6.84 6.79 15.60
CA ASP A 343 -6.63 7.92 16.50
C ASP A 343 -5.28 8.55 16.18
N ALA A 344 -5.31 9.69 15.48
CA ALA A 344 -4.12 10.47 15.15
C ALA A 344 -4.49 11.96 15.16
N ASP A 345 -3.59 12.80 15.66
CA ASP A 345 -3.82 14.25 15.78
C ASP A 345 -4.17 14.89 14.44
N ALA A 346 -3.60 14.37 13.34
CA ALA A 346 -3.87 14.85 11.98
C ALA A 346 -5.34 14.69 11.54
N TYR A 347 -6.09 13.78 12.16
CA TYR A 347 -7.51 13.55 11.87
C TYR A 347 -8.44 14.40 12.72
N ARG A 348 -7.93 15.04 13.78
CA ARG A 348 -8.78 15.84 14.68
C ARG A 348 -9.36 17.04 13.97
N ARG A 349 -10.65 17.32 14.20
CA ARG A 349 -11.33 18.49 13.65
C ARG A 349 -12.15 19.22 14.71
N PRO A 350 -12.33 20.55 14.58
CA PRO A 350 -13.25 21.28 15.44
C PRO A 350 -14.70 20.79 15.33
N ASP A 351 -15.15 20.38 14.14
CA ASP A 351 -16.45 19.74 13.94
C ASP A 351 -16.33 18.20 14.07
N PRO A 352 -16.98 17.57 15.06
CA PRO A 352 -16.99 16.11 15.21
C PRO A 352 -17.55 15.35 14.00
N ARG A 353 -18.40 15.99 13.18
CA ARG A 353 -18.96 15.36 11.97
C ARG A 353 -17.94 15.26 10.86
N GLU A 354 -17.04 16.24 10.76
CA GLU A 354 -15.92 16.21 9.82
C GLU A 354 -14.86 15.21 10.26
N GLU A 355 -14.58 15.15 11.57
CA GLU A 355 -13.69 14.14 12.15
C GLU A 355 -14.19 12.71 11.85
N GLU A 356 -15.47 12.44 12.09
CA GLU A 356 -16.09 11.14 11.77
C GLU A 356 -16.02 10.81 10.27
N ALA A 357 -16.15 11.82 9.40
CA ALA A 357 -15.98 11.65 7.96
C ALA A 357 -14.56 11.23 7.58
N ILE A 358 -13.55 11.86 8.18
CA ILE A 358 -12.13 11.52 7.98
C ILE A 358 -11.86 10.09 8.47
N ILE A 359 -12.36 9.74 9.65
CA ILE A 359 -12.23 8.37 10.20
C ILE A 359 -12.83 7.35 9.24
N CYS A 360 -14.01 7.63 8.66
CA CYS A 360 -14.64 6.76 7.67
C CYS A 360 -13.84 6.66 6.36
N ILE A 361 -13.35 7.78 5.83
CA ILE A 361 -12.49 7.82 4.64
C ILE A 361 -11.26 6.93 4.85
N GLU A 362 -10.57 7.12 5.97
CA GLU A 362 -9.38 6.35 6.33
C GLU A 362 -9.71 4.86 6.52
N ALA A 363 -10.75 4.52 7.28
CA ALA A 363 -11.14 3.13 7.51
C ALA A 363 -11.40 2.36 6.20
N LEU A 364 -12.08 2.99 5.24
CA LEU A 364 -12.32 2.38 3.93
C LEU A 364 -11.02 2.21 3.12
N ALA A 365 -10.16 3.23 3.10
CA ALA A 365 -8.86 3.17 2.43
C ALA A 365 -7.95 2.09 3.01
N ARG A 366 -8.11 1.73 4.28
CA ARG A 366 -7.34 0.66 4.92
C ARG A 366 -7.81 -0.75 4.59
N VAL A 367 -8.96 -0.95 3.94
CA VAL A 367 -9.41 -2.29 3.50
C VAL A 367 -8.36 -2.99 2.61
N PRO A 368 -7.90 -2.40 1.48
CA PRO A 368 -6.83 -2.99 0.67
C PRO A 368 -5.51 -3.14 1.42
N GLN A 369 -5.16 -2.20 2.31
CA GLN A 369 -4.00 -2.32 3.21
C GLN A 369 -4.09 -3.61 4.04
N GLN A 370 -5.23 -3.87 4.69
CA GLN A 370 -5.43 -5.09 5.48
C GLN A 370 -5.41 -6.35 4.63
N ALA A 371 -5.94 -6.29 3.40
CA ALA A 371 -5.90 -7.42 2.47
C ALA A 371 -4.47 -7.78 2.07
N VAL A 372 -3.60 -6.78 1.89
CA VAL A 372 -2.16 -7.00 1.64
C VAL A 372 -1.48 -7.63 2.86
N LYS A 373 -1.72 -7.09 4.06
CA LYS A 373 -1.10 -7.55 5.32
C LYS A 373 -1.53 -8.96 5.73
N TRP A 374 -2.84 -9.19 5.79
CA TRP A 374 -3.43 -10.36 6.43
C TRP A 374 -4.17 -11.29 5.46
N GLY A 375 -4.34 -10.86 4.21
CA GLY A 375 -4.96 -11.65 3.16
C GLY A 375 -6.47 -11.41 3.09
N HIS A 376 -7.00 -11.39 1.86
CA HIS A 376 -8.41 -11.12 1.57
C HIS A 376 -9.40 -11.93 2.41
N ALA A 377 -9.14 -13.22 2.59
CA ALA A 377 -10.02 -14.10 3.35
C ALA A 377 -10.11 -13.70 4.84
N THR A 378 -8.98 -13.32 5.43
CA THR A 378 -8.92 -12.86 6.82
C THR A 378 -9.53 -11.48 6.99
N THR A 379 -9.22 -10.55 6.07
CA THR A 379 -9.82 -9.21 6.07
C THR A 379 -11.33 -9.29 5.91
N ARG A 380 -11.85 -10.12 5.00
CA ARG A 380 -13.30 -10.33 4.84
C ARG A 380 -13.94 -10.94 6.07
N ALA A 381 -13.25 -11.83 6.77
CA ALA A 381 -13.77 -12.43 8.00
C ALA A 381 -13.73 -11.47 9.20
N ALA A 382 -12.77 -10.52 9.23
CA ALA A 382 -12.64 -9.51 10.28
C ALA A 382 -13.53 -8.28 10.02
N TRP A 383 -13.59 -7.80 8.78
CA TRP A 383 -14.29 -6.58 8.38
C TRP A 383 -15.30 -6.89 7.26
N PRO A 384 -16.30 -7.76 7.52
CA PRO A 384 -17.21 -8.21 6.48
C PRO A 384 -17.95 -7.06 5.78
N LYS A 385 -18.29 -5.98 6.49
CA LYS A 385 -19.07 -4.87 5.93
C LYS A 385 -18.21 -3.99 5.05
N LEU A 386 -17.10 -3.48 5.56
CA LEU A 386 -16.18 -2.64 4.79
C LEU A 386 -15.52 -3.41 3.64
N TYR A 387 -15.23 -4.69 3.81
CA TYR A 387 -14.73 -5.52 2.71
C TYR A 387 -15.73 -5.63 1.55
N VAL A 388 -17.01 -5.89 1.86
CA VAL A 388 -18.06 -5.95 0.84
C VAL A 388 -18.30 -4.58 0.20
N MET A 389 -18.28 -3.50 0.98
CA MET A 389 -18.38 -2.16 0.44
C MET A 389 -17.21 -1.85 -0.51
N TYR A 390 -15.96 -2.10 -0.11
CA TYR A 390 -14.81 -1.84 -0.96
C TYR A 390 -14.82 -2.69 -2.24
N TYR A 391 -14.88 -4.02 -2.12
CA TYR A 391 -14.76 -4.89 -3.30
C TYR A 391 -16.05 -5.04 -4.11
N GLY A 392 -17.22 -4.84 -3.49
CA GLY A 392 -18.53 -4.97 -4.14
C GLY A 392 -19.14 -3.68 -4.66
N GLN A 393 -18.71 -2.51 -4.13
CA GLN A 393 -19.20 -1.21 -4.58
C GLN A 393 -18.07 -0.34 -5.14
N VAL A 394 -17.01 -0.09 -4.38
CA VAL A 394 -15.92 0.83 -4.80
C VAL A 394 -15.18 0.28 -6.02
N ILE A 395 -14.71 -0.97 -5.95
CA ILE A 395 -13.99 -1.60 -7.06
C ILE A 395 -14.89 -1.75 -8.30
N GLU A 396 -16.17 -2.07 -8.14
CA GLU A 396 -17.11 -2.15 -9.26
C GLU A 396 -17.33 -0.77 -9.90
N ALA A 397 -17.44 0.30 -9.11
CA ALA A 397 -17.52 1.66 -9.63
C ALA A 397 -16.24 2.04 -10.42
N ASN A 398 -15.06 1.63 -9.95
CA ASN A 398 -13.80 1.84 -10.68
C ASN A 398 -13.80 1.08 -12.02
N LYS A 399 -14.30 -0.16 -12.06
CA LYS A 399 -14.46 -0.94 -13.30
C LYS A 399 -15.44 -0.27 -14.27
N HIS A 400 -16.55 0.24 -13.77
CA HIS A 400 -17.52 1.00 -14.56
C HIS A 400 -16.90 2.27 -15.15
N ALA A 401 -16.10 3.01 -14.37
CA ALA A 401 -15.40 4.19 -14.85
C ALA A 401 -14.41 3.84 -15.98
N ILE A 402 -13.66 2.73 -15.86
CA ILE A 402 -12.79 2.23 -16.94
C ILE A 402 -13.62 1.94 -18.20
N ALA A 403 -14.76 1.28 -18.06
CA ALA A 403 -15.60 0.91 -19.19
C ALA A 403 -16.15 2.14 -19.91
N GLN A 404 -16.58 3.17 -19.17
CA GLN A 404 -17.03 4.44 -19.73
C GLN A 404 -15.91 5.19 -20.46
N ARG A 405 -14.68 5.17 -19.93
CA ARG A 405 -13.54 5.87 -20.52
C ARG A 405 -12.95 5.18 -21.75
N THR A 406 -12.99 3.85 -21.79
CA THR A 406 -12.34 3.04 -22.84
C THR A 406 -13.32 2.46 -23.85
N GLY A 407 -14.62 2.51 -23.59
CA GLY A 407 -15.66 1.86 -24.39
C GLY A 407 -15.63 0.33 -24.32
N ARG A 408 -14.86 -0.27 -23.40
CA ARG A 408 -14.69 -1.73 -23.27
C ARG A 408 -15.04 -2.20 -21.87
N VAL A 409 -15.76 -3.31 -21.77
CA VAL A 409 -16.05 -3.93 -20.48
C VAL A 409 -14.75 -4.36 -19.80
N TYR A 410 -14.66 -4.16 -18.48
CA TYR A 410 -13.52 -4.60 -17.70
C TYR A 410 -13.50 -6.13 -17.59
N GLU A 411 -12.50 -6.78 -18.20
CA GLU A 411 -12.39 -8.24 -18.27
C GLU A 411 -11.10 -8.81 -17.65
N LEU A 412 -10.29 -7.99 -16.98
CA LEU A 412 -9.02 -8.45 -16.44
C LEU A 412 -9.22 -9.55 -15.38
N LYS A 413 -8.75 -10.76 -15.71
CA LYS A 413 -8.71 -11.90 -14.80
C LYS A 413 -7.28 -12.13 -14.33
N LEU A 414 -7.08 -12.18 -13.02
CA LEU A 414 -5.78 -12.52 -12.43
C LEU A 414 -5.49 -14.00 -12.65
N GLN A 415 -4.60 -14.28 -13.60
CA GLN A 415 -4.03 -15.61 -13.77
C GLN A 415 -2.78 -15.75 -12.88
N PRO A 416 -2.56 -16.92 -12.26
CA PRO A 416 -1.34 -17.15 -11.50
C PRO A 416 -0.12 -17.07 -12.44
N ALA A 417 1.00 -16.60 -11.92
CA ALA A 417 2.27 -16.66 -12.64
C ALA A 417 2.60 -18.13 -12.99
N ARG A 418 3.05 -18.37 -14.22
CA ARG A 418 3.36 -19.72 -14.73
C ARG A 418 4.49 -20.36 -13.89
N TRP A 419 4.29 -21.59 -13.43
CA TRP A 419 5.30 -22.33 -12.66
C TRP A 419 6.36 -22.94 -13.59
N GLY A 420 7.63 -22.68 -13.33
CA GLY A 420 8.76 -23.23 -14.07
C GLY A 420 10.06 -23.22 -13.25
N MET A 421 11.09 -23.93 -13.73
CA MET A 421 12.35 -24.12 -12.99
C MET A 421 13.03 -22.81 -12.56
N ARG A 422 12.90 -21.74 -13.35
CA ARG A 422 13.42 -20.40 -13.01
C ARG A 422 12.80 -19.83 -11.72
N ARG A 423 11.52 -20.10 -11.47
CA ARG A 423 10.81 -19.63 -10.27
C ARG A 423 11.24 -20.38 -9.01
N ILE A 424 11.51 -21.69 -9.12
CA ILE A 424 12.07 -22.50 -8.04
C ILE A 424 13.45 -21.96 -7.64
N TRP A 425 14.29 -21.62 -8.63
CA TRP A 425 15.59 -21.00 -8.40
C TRP A 425 15.50 -19.63 -7.72
N HIS A 426 14.61 -18.74 -8.19
CA HIS A 426 14.34 -17.45 -7.53
C HIS A 426 13.79 -17.63 -6.11
N PHE A 427 12.98 -18.67 -5.90
CA PHE A 427 12.48 -19.01 -4.59
C PHE A 427 13.62 -19.34 -3.62
N LEU A 428 14.52 -20.23 -4.03
CA LEU A 428 15.69 -20.64 -3.25
C LEU A 428 16.66 -19.47 -2.99
N ARG A 429 16.90 -18.62 -3.99
CA ARG A 429 17.78 -17.45 -3.87
C ARG A 429 17.27 -16.45 -2.82
N TYR A 430 16.00 -16.08 -2.90
CA TYR A 430 15.38 -15.15 -1.94
C TYR A 430 15.39 -15.72 -0.51
N TYR A 431 15.12 -17.02 -0.36
CA TYR A 431 15.16 -17.67 0.94
C TYR A 431 16.57 -17.63 1.53
N ARG A 432 17.61 -17.84 0.71
CA ARG A 432 19.01 -17.68 1.13
C ARG A 432 19.34 -16.24 1.54
N GLN A 433 18.94 -15.25 0.75
CA GLN A 433 19.22 -13.83 1.00
C GLN A 433 18.54 -13.29 2.28
N ASN A 434 17.34 -13.77 2.59
CA ASN A 434 16.57 -13.31 3.75
C ASN A 434 16.63 -14.27 4.95
N LYS A 435 17.47 -15.31 4.89
CA LYS A 435 17.58 -16.36 5.91
C LYS A 435 17.90 -15.82 7.31
N ARG A 436 18.67 -14.72 7.42
CA ARG A 436 18.97 -14.05 8.70
C ARG A 436 17.75 -13.29 9.26
N TYR A 437 17.00 -12.58 8.41
CA TYR A 437 15.79 -11.87 8.86
C TYR A 437 14.71 -12.85 9.36
N PHE A 438 14.51 -13.96 8.65
CA PHE A 438 13.55 -15.00 9.07
C PHE A 438 14.03 -15.89 10.23
N ARG A 439 15.29 -15.75 10.69
CA ARG A 439 15.84 -16.48 11.85
C ARG A 439 15.85 -15.68 13.15
N ASN A 440 15.82 -14.34 13.05
CA ASN A 440 16.03 -13.42 14.18
C ASN A 440 14.75 -12.64 14.59
N LYS A 441 13.58 -13.04 14.09
CA LYS A 441 12.26 -12.72 14.64
C LYS A 441 11.53 -14.05 14.83
#